data_AF-A0A6N7YK01-F1
#
_entry.id   AF-A0A6N7YK01-F1
#
_cell.length_a   1.000
_cell.length_b   1.000
_cell.length_c   1.000
_cell.angle_alpha   90.00
_cell.angle_beta   90.00
_cell.angle_gamma   90.00
#
_symmetry.space_group_name_H-M   'P 1'
#
loop_
_entity.id
_entity.type
_entity.pdbx_description
1 polymer ?
#
loop_
_entity_poly.entity_id
_entity_poly.type
_entity_poly.pdbx_seq_one_letter_code
_entity_poly.pdbx_strand_id
1 'polypeptide(L)' 'MSEAPDTHEQLDRLIERLETAADQLRTGELDPDQAASVVEQCATFASQASAELERLARVAASEPLPGQDQLL' A
#
# COMPACT_ATOMS: atom_id res chain seq x y z
N MET A 1 -13.34 20.95 -2.04
CA MET A 1 -12.77 19.99 -1.08
C MET A 1 -12.05 18.97 -1.95
N SER A 2 -10.71 18.95 -1.97
CA SER A 2 -9.99 17.85 -2.63
C SER A 2 -10.30 16.60 -1.83
N GLU A 3 -11.06 15.67 -2.40
CA GLU A 3 -11.16 14.32 -1.89
C GLU A 3 -9.73 13.80 -1.75
N ALA A 4 -9.34 13.43 -0.52
CA ALA A 4 -8.12 12.67 -0.34
C ALA A 4 -8.27 11.41 -1.23
N PRO A 5 -7.24 11.02 -2.00
CA PRO A 5 -7.33 9.84 -2.85
C PRO A 5 -7.90 8.69 -2.03
N ASP A 6 -8.82 7.93 -2.63
CA ASP A 6 -9.42 6.80 -1.96
C ASP A 6 -8.29 5.90 -1.48
N THR A 7 -8.29 5.59 -0.20
CA THR A 7 -7.26 4.77 0.49
C THR A 7 -6.92 3.49 -0.28
N HIS A 8 -7.92 2.91 -0.97
CA HIS A 8 -7.75 1.75 -1.84
C HIS A 8 -6.98 2.07 -3.12
N GLU A 9 -7.27 3.18 -3.82
CA GLU A 9 -6.48 3.63 -4.97
C GLU A 9 -5.01 3.90 -4.58
N GLN A 10 -4.78 4.39 -3.36
CA GLN A 10 -3.42 4.61 -2.86
C GLN A 10 -2.68 3.28 -2.63
N LEU A 11 -3.37 2.24 -2.17
CA LEU A 11 -2.80 0.90 -2.08
C LEU A 11 -2.51 0.30 -3.45
N ASP A 12 -3.45 0.41 -4.40
CA ASP A 12 -3.26 -0.10 -5.76
C ASP A 12 -2.01 0.51 -6.41
N ARG A 13 -1.83 1.84 -6.29
CA ARG A 13 -0.62 2.52 -6.78
C ARG A 13 0.66 2.03 -6.09
N LEU A 14 0.61 1.68 -4.80
CA LEU A 14 1.78 1.16 -4.09
C LEU A 14 2.12 -0.26 -4.55
N ILE A 15 1.10 -1.08 -4.81
CA ILE A 15 1.25 -2.43 -5.35
C ILE A 15 1.87 -2.37 -6.75
N GLU A 16 1.31 -1.57 -7.66
CA GLU A 16 1.82 -1.41 -9.02
C GLU A 16 3.31 -1.00 -9.05
N ARG A 17 3.69 -0.07 -8.15
CA ARG A 17 5.08 0.37 -8.03
C ARG A 17 5.99 -0.73 -7.49
N LEU A 18 5.51 -1.54 -6.54
CA LEU A 18 6.24 -2.67 -6.00
C LEU A 18 6.43 -3.78 -7.04
N GLU A 19 5.39 -4.08 -7.82
CA GLU A 19 5.46 -5.04 -8.93
C GLU A 19 6.45 -4.59 -9.99
N THR A 20 6.40 -3.31 -10.39
CA THR A 20 7.35 -2.73 -11.35
C THR A 20 8.80 -2.81 -10.87
N ALA A 21 9.04 -2.55 -9.58
CA ALA A 21 10.38 -2.66 -8.99
C ALA A 21 10.85 -4.11 -8.89
N ALA A 22 9.96 -5.04 -8.51
CA ALA A 22 10.26 -6.47 -8.45
C ALA A 22 10.54 -7.06 -9.84
N ASP A 23 9.83 -6.61 -10.87
CA ASP A 23 10.06 -7.02 -12.26
C ASP A 23 11.44 -6.59 -12.74
N GLN A 24 11.86 -5.36 -12.43
CA GLN A 24 13.21 -4.87 -12.71
C GLN A 24 14.30 -5.73 -12.04
N LEU A 25 14.09 -6.15 -10.79
CA LEU A 25 15.03 -7.06 -10.11
C LEU A 25 15.08 -8.43 -10.80
N ARG A 26 13.93 -8.92 -11.29
CA ARG A 26 13.82 -10.25 -11.91
C ARG A 26 14.46 -10.31 -13.30
N THR A 27 14.64 -9.19 -13.99
CA THR A 27 15.37 -9.18 -15.27
C THR A 27 16.81 -9.67 -15.09
N GLY A 28 17.41 -9.41 -13.92
CA GLY A 28 18.80 -9.74 -13.63
C GLY A 28 19.80 -8.88 -14.40
N GLU A 29 19.34 -7.78 -15.01
CA GLU A 29 20.17 -6.87 -15.83
C GLU A 29 20.78 -5.72 -15.01
N LEU A 30 20.37 -5.58 -13.75
CA LEU A 30 20.87 -4.56 -12.84
C LEU A 30 22.23 -4.96 -12.26
N ASP A 31 23.14 -3.98 -12.13
CA ASP A 31 24.35 -4.19 -11.33
C ASP A 31 24.00 -4.26 -9.82
N PRO A 32 24.90 -4.78 -8.97
CA PRO A 32 24.69 -4.86 -7.53
C PRO A 32 24.23 -3.57 -6.85
N ASP A 33 24.81 -2.41 -7.18
CA ASP A 33 24.43 -1.13 -6.55
C ASP A 33 23.03 -0.70 -6.99
N GLN A 34 22.71 -0.85 -8.28
CA GLN A 34 21.35 -0.62 -8.80
C GLN A 34 20.33 -1.57 -8.16
N ALA A 35 20.64 -2.86 -8.05
CA ALA A 35 19.77 -3.85 -7.42
C ALA A 35 19.51 -3.52 -5.95
N ALA A 36 20.54 -3.11 -5.20
CA ALA A 36 20.38 -2.68 -3.80
C ALA A 36 19.41 -1.49 -3.68
N SER A 37 19.57 -0.47 -4.54
CA SER A 37 18.66 0.67 -4.57
C SER A 37 17.22 0.28 -4.88
N VAL A 38 16.99 -0.65 -5.82
CA VAL A 38 15.63 -1.12 -6.14
C VAL A 38 15.03 -1.94 -4.99
N VAL A 39 15.83 -2.76 -4.28
CA VAL A 39 15.37 -3.47 -3.09
C VAL A 39 14.98 -2.50 -1.96
N GLU A 40 15.74 -1.44 -1.73
CA GLU A 40 15.39 -0.40 -0.75
C GLU A 40 14.07 0.32 -1.12
N GLN A 41 13.85 0.57 -2.40
CA GLN A 41 12.58 1.10 -2.89
C GLN A 41 11.42 0.13 -2.64
N CYS A 42 11.60 -1.17 -2.90
CA CYS A 42 10.60 -2.20 -2.58
C CYS A 42 10.25 -2.20 -1.09
N ALA A 43 11.25 -2.14 -0.20
CA ALA A 43 11.03 -2.08 1.25
C ALA A 43 10.26 -0.82 1.67
N THR A 44 10.56 0.31 1.01
CA THR A 44 9.86 1.58 1.22
C THR A 44 8.39 1.49 0.80
N PHE A 45 8.10 0.96 -0.39
CA PHE A 45 6.72 0.79 -0.87
C PHE A 45 5.93 -0.20 -0.02
N ALA A 46 6.55 -1.32 0.39
CA ALA A 46 5.91 -2.30 1.27
C ALA A 46 5.55 -1.70 2.64
N SER A 47 6.43 -0.86 3.20
CA SER A 47 6.18 -0.16 4.46
C SER A 47 5.01 0.83 4.34
N GLN A 48 4.96 1.59 3.23
CA GLN A 48 3.85 2.52 2.95
C GLN A 48 2.52 1.76 2.77
N ALA A 49 2.53 0.65 2.03
CA ALA A 49 1.34 -0.16 1.81
C ALA A 49 0.84 -0.77 3.13
N SER A 50 1.75 -1.21 3.99
CA SER A 50 1.40 -1.74 5.32
C SER A 50 0.72 -0.67 6.19
N ALA A 51 1.27 0.55 6.21
CA ALA A 51 0.68 1.65 6.97
C ALA A 51 -0.73 2.02 6.46
N GLU A 52 -0.93 1.99 5.14
CA GLU A 52 -2.21 2.30 4.53
C GLU A 52 -3.26 1.20 4.74
N LEU A 53 -2.86 -0.07 4.66
CA LEU A 53 -3.68 -1.22 5.06
C LEU A 53 -4.13 -1.11 6.53
N GLU A 54 -3.21 -0.72 7.42
CA GLU A 54 -3.54 -0.55 8.83
C GLU A 54 -4.53 0.61 9.04
N ARG A 55 -4.41 1.68 8.26
CA ARG A 55 -5.38 2.78 8.26
C ARG A 55 -6.77 2.31 7.81
N LEU A 56 -6.86 1.52 6.75
CA LEU A 56 -8.12 0.90 6.32
C LEU A 56 -8.72 0.02 7.40
N ALA A 57 -7.92 -0.85 8.01
CA ALA A 57 -8.38 -1.76 9.05
C ALA A 57 -8.97 -1.00 10.24
N ARG A 58 -8.35 0.12 10.65
CA ARG A 58 -8.87 1.00 11.70
C ARG A 58 -10.19 1.66 11.35
N VAL A 59 -10.33 2.15 10.11
CA VAL A 59 -11.58 2.76 9.62
C VAL A 59 -12.69 1.71 9.61
N ALA A 60 -12.45 0.55 9.00
CA ALA A 60 -13.42 -0.54 8.94
C ALA A 60 -13.85 -1.06 10.32
N ALA A 61 -12.93 -1.09 11.29
CA ALA A 61 -13.25 -1.46 12.67
C ALA A 61 -14.09 -0.41 13.43
N SER A 62 -14.08 0.85 12.95
CA SER A 62 -14.81 1.97 13.55
C SER A 62 -16.20 2.16 12.92
N GLU A 63 -16.49 1.49 11.80
CA GLU A 63 -17.81 1.52 11.19
C GLU A 63 -18.77 0.64 12.02
N PRO A 64 -19.89 1.22 12.52
CA PRO A 64 -20.87 0.44 13.26
C PRO A 64 -21.45 -0.64 12.36
N LEU A 65 -21.55 -1.87 12.88
CA LEU A 65 -22.13 -2.97 12.11
C LEU A 65 -23.57 -2.59 11.70
N PRO A 66 -23.96 -2.83 10.43
CA PRO A 66 -25.33 -2.57 9.99
C PRO A 66 -26.31 -3.38 10.87
N GLY A 67 -27.18 -2.67 11.60
CA GLY A 67 -28.09 -3.22 12.60
C GLY A 67 -27.77 -2.88 14.07
N GLN A 68 -26.72 -2.09 14.34
CA GLN A 68 -26.45 -1.52 15.68
C GLN A 68 -27.07 -0.12 15.89
N ASP A 69 -27.84 0.39 14.94
CA ASP A 69 -28.65 1.59 15.13
C ASP A 69 -29.98 1.21 15.79
N GLN A 70 -30.24 1.79 16.96
CA GLN A 70 -31.46 1.74 17.79
C GLN A 70 -31.67 0.54 18.73
N LEU A 71 -30.87 0.49 19.79
CA LEU A 71 -31.34 0.02 21.11
C LEU A 71 -30.97 1.02 22.21
N LEU A 72 -31.27 2.30 21.99
CA LEU A 72 -31.38 3.36 23.02
C LEU A 72 -32.47 4.34 22.57
#